data_AF-E4U2J1-F1
#
_entry.id   AF-E4U2J1-F1
#
_cell.length_a   1.000
_cell.length_b   1.000
_cell.length_c   1.000
_cell.angle_alpha   90.00
_cell.angle_beta   90.00
_cell.angle_gamma   90.00
#
_symmetry.space_group_name_H-M   'P 1'
#
loop_
_entity.id
_entity.type
_entity.pdbx_description
1 polymer ?
#
loop_
_entity_poly.entity_id
_entity_poly.type
_entity_poly.pdbx_seq_one_letter_code
_entity_poly.pdbx_strand_id
1 'polypeptide(L)'
;MEFLSFETFVSVPLLIAVYYAGAFLVPVLLFFQRKKLFAYARIANEKLRFGRVKWVLLLTFAFVVFQIFWRMMFEMIIGYFQMRDYLQQLTG
;
A
#
# COMPACT_ATOMS: atom_id res chain seq x y z
N MET A 1 5.48 2.21 29.72
CA MET A 1 6.31 2.61 28.57
C MET A 1 6.42 1.44 27.59
N GLU A 2 5.29 0.99 27.04
CA GLU A 2 5.25 -0.09 26.04
C GLU A 2 4.41 0.33 24.82
N PHE A 3 4.56 1.59 24.39
CA PHE A 3 3.81 2.16 23.27
C PHE A 3 4.24 1.56 21.90
N LEU A 4 5.27 0.72 21.90
CA LEU A 4 5.83 0.00 20.76
C LEU A 4 5.85 -1.52 21.02
N SER A 5 4.94 -2.05 21.85
CA SER A 5 4.81 -3.51 22.00
C SER A 5 4.30 -4.13 20.70
N PHE A 6 4.78 -5.32 20.38
CA PHE A 6 4.38 -6.09 19.20
C PHE A 6 2.84 -6.25 19.12
N GLU A 7 2.17 -6.36 20.27
CA GLU A 7 0.70 -6.41 20.35
C GLU A 7 0.01 -5.11 19.92
N THR A 8 0.60 -3.94 20.19
CA THR A 8 0.04 -2.65 19.75
C THR A 8 0.29 -2.44 18.25
N PHE A 9 1.50 -2.78 17.77
CA PHE A 9 1.89 -2.67 16.36
C PHE A 9 1.11 -3.59 15.42
N VAL A 10 0.62 -4.70 15.96
CA VAL A 10 -0.07 -5.75 15.22
C VAL A 10 -1.55 -5.82 15.64
N SER A 11 -2.04 -4.81 16.36
CA SER A 11 -3.45 -4.71 16.72
C SER A 11 -4.31 -4.40 15.48
N VAL A 12 -5.46 -5.06 15.36
CA VAL A 12 -6.44 -4.84 14.27
C VAL A 12 -6.78 -3.35 14.05
N PRO A 13 -6.97 -2.50 15.07
CA PRO A 13 -7.24 -1.08 14.89
C PRO A 13 -6.07 -0.32 14.25
N LEU A 14 -4.83 -0.64 14.63
CA LEU A 14 -3.65 0.00 14.05
C LEU A 14 -3.46 -0.43 12.59
N LEU A 15 -3.71 -1.71 12.28
CA LEU A 15 -3.67 -2.20 10.90
C LEU A 15 -4.71 -1.51 10.02
N ILE A 16 -5.92 -1.29 10.53
CA ILE A 16 -6.96 -0.52 9.85
C ILE A 16 -6.52 0.94 9.66
N ALA A 17 -5.94 1.57 10.68
CA ALA A 17 -5.42 2.93 10.59
C ALA A 17 -4.31 3.05 9.53
N VAL A 18 -3.38 2.09 9.47
CA VAL A 18 -2.32 2.02 8.45
C VAL A 18 -2.89 1.75 7.07
N TYR A 19 -3.91 0.90 6.96
CA TYR A 19 -4.62 0.63 5.71
C TYR A 19 -5.22 1.91 5.10
N TYR A 20 -5.98 2.67 5.90
CA TYR A 20 -6.54 3.94 5.45
C TYR A 20 -5.49 5.05 5.28
N ALA A 21 -4.45 5.06 6.12
CA ALA A 21 -3.33 5.97 5.97
C ALA A 21 -2.59 5.72 4.65
N GLY A 22 -2.38 4.45 4.26
CA GLY A 22 -1.81 4.09 2.96
C GLY A 22 -2.63 4.64 1.78
N ALA A 23 -3.97 4.56 1.87
CA ALA A 23 -4.87 5.11 0.85
C ALA A 23 -4.74 6.64 0.71
N PHE A 24 -4.44 7.36 1.80
CA PHE A 24 -4.22 8.81 1.79
C PHE A 24 -2.77 9.20 1.44
N LEU A 25 -1.80 8.42 1.89
CA LEU A 25 -0.37 8.67 1.71
C LEU A 25 0.04 8.54 0.24
N VAL A 26 -0.63 7.67 -0.50
CA VAL A 26 -0.40 7.43 -1.92
C VAL A 26 -0.70 8.65 -2.83
N PRO A 27 -1.89 9.28 -2.80
CA PRO A 27 -2.15 10.49 -3.57
C PRO A 27 -1.27 11.66 -3.12
N VAL A 28 -0.96 11.76 -1.82
CA VAL A 28 -0.03 12.77 -1.29
C VAL A 28 1.38 12.60 -1.86
N LEU A 29 1.94 11.38 -1.81
CA LEU A 29 3.26 11.10 -2.38
C LEU A 29 3.33 11.36 -3.89
N LEU A 30 2.29 10.97 -4.63
CA LEU A 30 2.19 11.26 -6.06
C LEU A 30 2.18 12.78 -6.32
N PHE A 31 1.44 13.54 -5.52
CA PHE A 31 1.37 14.99 -5.66
C PHE A 31 2.73 15.66 -5.42
N PHE A 32 3.49 15.22 -4.41
CA PHE A 32 4.83 15.75 -4.13
C PHE A 32 5.86 15.34 -5.19
N GLN A 33 5.81 14.10 -5.68
CA GLN A 33 6.81 13.57 -6.60
C GLN A 33 6.50 13.81 -8.08
N ARG A 34 5.37 14.46 -8.40
CA ARG A 34 4.92 14.72 -9.78
C ARG A 34 6.04 15.26 -10.69
N LYS A 35 6.82 16.24 -10.22
CA LYS A 35 7.88 16.88 -11.00
C LYS A 35 9.01 15.91 -11.36
N LYS A 36 9.40 15.05 -10.44
CA LYS A 36 10.45 14.03 -10.65
C LYS A 36 9.95 12.91 -11.55
N LEU A 37 8.71 12.44 -11.35
CA LEU A 37 8.06 11.43 -12.19
C LEU A 37 8.01 11.86 -13.67
N PHE A 38 7.66 13.12 -13.96
CA PHE A 38 7.69 13.63 -15.33
C PHE A 38 9.10 13.68 -15.93
N ALA A 39 10.11 14.03 -15.13
CA ALA A 39 11.51 14.04 -15.58
C ALA A 39 12.02 12.63 -15.89
N TYR A 40 11.78 11.66 -15.00
CA TYR A 40 12.15 10.26 -15.23
C TYR A 40 11.41 9.65 -16.41
N ALA A 41 10.10 9.93 -16.56
CA ALA A 41 9.32 9.47 -17.70
C ALA A 41 9.85 10.02 -19.03
N ARG A 42 10.36 11.27 -19.05
CA ARG A 42 10.99 11.86 -20.25
C ARG A 42 12.28 11.14 -20.62
N ILE A 43 13.17 10.89 -19.66
CA ILE A 43 14.45 10.20 -19.86
C ILE A 43 14.24 8.74 -20.28
N ALA A 44 13.29 8.03 -19.65
CA ALA A 44 12.98 6.65 -19.97
C ALA A 44 12.41 6.48 -21.39
N ASN A 45 11.60 7.44 -21.84
CA ASN A 45 11.02 7.45 -23.18
C ASN A 45 12.09 7.65 -24.27
N GLU A 46 13.10 8.47 -23.98
CA GLU A 46 14.25 8.69 -24.87
C GLU A 46 15.09 7.42 -25.08
N LYS A 47 15.27 6.60 -24.02
CA LYS A 47 16.05 5.35 -24.09
C LYS A 47 15.29 4.16 -24.70
N LEU A 48 13.99 4.04 -24.46
CA LEU A 48 13.24 2.81 -24.79
C LEU A 48 12.35 2.93 -26.05
N ARG A 49 12.25 4.11 -26.69
CA ARG A 49 11.33 4.40 -27.82
C ARG A 49 9.89 3.92 -27.60
N PHE A 50 9.50 3.65 -26.35
CA PHE A 50 8.14 3.30 -25.98
C PHE A 50 7.33 4.59 -25.93
N GLY A 51 6.36 4.71 -26.84
CA GLY A 51 5.50 5.90 -26.91
C GLY A 51 4.95 6.30 -25.53
N ARG A 52 4.91 7.61 -25.26
CA ARG A 52 4.57 8.21 -23.96
C ARG A 52 3.35 7.56 -23.29
N VAL A 53 2.34 7.21 -24.08
CA VAL A 53 1.10 6.55 -23.64
C VAL A 53 1.34 5.16 -23.06
N LYS A 54 2.18 4.32 -23.69
CA LYS A 54 2.46 2.95 -23.21
C LYS A 54 3.18 2.95 -21.87
N TRP A 55 4.11 3.90 -21.68
CA TRP A 55 4.83 4.07 -20.42
C TRP A 55 3.91 4.54 -19.28
N VAL A 56 3.07 5.54 -19.53
CA VAL A 56 2.08 6.00 -18.55
C VAL A 56 1.11 4.88 -18.19
N LEU A 57 0.68 4.09 -19.18
CA LEU A 57 -0.25 2.97 -18.97
C LEU A 57 0.40 1.86 -18.14
N LEU A 58 1.66 1.48 -18.42
CA LEU A 58 2.41 0.50 -17.64
C LEU A 58 2.62 0.97 -16.20
N LEU A 59 3.00 2.22 -15.99
CA LEU A 59 3.25 2.78 -14.66
C LEU A 59 1.96 2.87 -13.84
N THR A 60 0.84 3.23 -14.49
CA THR A 60 -0.49 3.20 -13.89
C THR A 60 -0.92 1.77 -13.54
N PHE A 61 -0.69 0.82 -14.44
CA PHE A 61 -1.00 -0.60 -14.20
C PHE A 61 -0.20 -1.17 -13.03
N ALA A 62 1.12 -0.95 -13.00
CA ALA A 62 1.99 -1.39 -11.91
C ALA A 62 1.55 -0.79 -10.56
N PHE A 63 1.16 0.49 -10.57
CA PHE A 63 0.63 1.16 -9.39
C PHE A 63 -0.68 0.54 -8.89
N VAL A 64 -1.62 0.21 -9.78
CA VAL A 64 -2.88 -0.46 -9.41
C VAL A 64 -2.62 -1.86 -8.84
N VAL A 65 -1.72 -2.63 -9.46
CA VAL A 65 -1.33 -3.95 -8.94
C VAL A 65 -0.74 -3.84 -7.54
N PHE A 66 0.15 -2.87 -7.32
CA PHE A 66 0.75 -2.65 -6.00
C PHE A 66 -0.28 -2.21 -4.95
N GLN A 67 -1.25 -1.37 -5.34
CA GLN A 67 -2.38 -0.99 -4.48
C GLN A 67 -3.22 -2.20 -4.05
N ILE A 68 -3.57 -3.07 -5.01
CA ILE A 68 -4.34 -4.28 -4.73
C ILE A 68 -3.53 -5.23 -3.85
N PHE A 69 -2.25 -5.45 -4.17
CA PHE A 69 -1.36 -6.29 -3.39
C PHE A 69 -1.26 -5.82 -1.94
N TRP A 70 -1.05 -4.51 -1.73
CA TRP A 70 -1.05 -3.90 -0.41
C TRP A 70 -2.38 -4.15 0.31
N ARG A 71 -3.51 -3.85 -0.32
CA ARG A 71 -4.86 -4.06 0.27
C ARG A 71 -5.07 -5.51 0.70
N MET A 72 -4.73 -6.47 -0.16
CA MET A 72 -4.90 -7.90 0.13
C MET A 72 -3.99 -8.38 1.28
N MET A 73 -2.76 -7.88 1.35
CA MET A 73 -1.84 -8.21 2.44
C MET A 73 -2.40 -7.76 3.80
N PHE A 74 -2.90 -6.52 3.89
CA PHE A 74 -3.50 -6.01 5.13
C PHE A 74 -4.79 -6.74 5.50
N GLU A 75 -5.64 -7.04 4.52
CA GLU A 75 -6.91 -7.71 4.72
C GLU A 75 -6.74 -9.15 5.25
N MET A 76 -5.74 -9.90 4.73
CA MET A 76 -5.41 -11.22 5.26
C MET A 76 -4.92 -11.18 6.70
N ILE A 77 -4.07 -10.21 7.04
CA ILE A 77 -3.54 -10.10 8.41
C ILE A 77 -4.65 -9.74 9.39
N ILE A 78 -5.53 -8.81 9.04
CA ILE A 78 -6.71 -8.46 9.85
C ILE A 78 -7.61 -9.68 10.05
N GLY A 79 -7.92 -10.41 8.97
CA GLY A 79 -8.77 -11.59 9.03
C GLY A 79 -8.19 -12.69 9.92
N TYR A 80 -6.87 -12.92 9.84
CA TYR A 80 -6.18 -13.88 10.71
C TYR A 80 -6.32 -13.54 12.20
N PHE A 81 -6.13 -12.27 12.57
CA PHE A 81 -6.28 -11.85 13.97
C PHE A 81 -7.72 -11.99 14.47
N GLN A 82 -8.71 -11.58 13.66
CA GLN A 82 -10.12 -11.75 14.02
C GLN A 82 -10.48 -13.22 14.26
N MET A 83 -9.98 -14.15 13.43
CA MET A 83 -10.22 -15.59 13.63
C MET A 83 -9.55 -16.12 14.89
N ARG A 84 -8.32 -15.69 15.19
CA ARG A 84 -7.60 -16.07 16.42
C ARG A 84 -8.37 -15.63 17.66
N ASP A 85 -8.81 -14.37 17.68
CA ASP A 85 -9.55 -13.81 18.82
C ASP A 85 -10.88 -14.56 19.04
N TYR A 86 -11.59 -14.88 17.95
CA TYR A 86 -12.81 -15.69 18.01
C TYR A 86 -12.57 -17.08 18.61
N LEU A 87 -11.49 -17.75 18.22
CA LEU A 87 -11.14 -19.07 18.75
C LEU A 87 -10.79 -19.02 20.24
N GLN A 88 -10.07 -17.97 20.68
CA GLN A 88 -9.77 -17.77 22.09
C GLN A 88 -11.04 -17.52 22.92
N GLN A 89 -12.00 -16.78 22.36
CA GLN A 89 -13.28 -16.49 23.01
C GLN A 89 -14.21 -17.71 23.13
N LEU A 90 -14.10 -18.69 22.23
CA LEU A 90 -14.86 -19.94 22.28
C LEU A 90 -14.26 -21.00 23.24
N THR A 91 -12.98 -20.87 23.58
CA THR A 91 -12.24 -21.88 24.37
C THR A 91 -12.05 -21.47 25.83
N GLY A 92 -12.32 -20.22 26.19
CA GLY A 92 -12.34 -19.70 27.56
C GLY A 92 -13.75 -19.44 28.06
#